data_AF-A0A226DPT2-F1
#
_entry.id   AF-A0A226DPT2-F1
#
_cell.length_a   1.000
_cell.length_b   1.000
_cell.length_c   1.000
_cell.angle_alpha   90.00
_cell.angle_beta   90.00
_cell.angle_gamma   90.00
#
_symmetry.space_group_name_H-M   'P 1'
#
loop_
_entity.id
_entity.type
_entity.pdbx_description
1 polymer ?
#
loop_
_entity_poly.entity_id
_entity_poly.type
_entity_poly.pdbx_seq_one_letter_code
_entity_poly.pdbx_strand_id
1 'polypeptide(L)'
;MLVKILTCFCLLCNISVQKGVSQGNTNVQCRFSWVPFSIGNNIPSSAIQIDDKEEFFPSYPIRAWFEGSTYAGTYDMSIDFPLLPIQIQYDNNTEPFSLEILTNPHGCNFTWSGTRSGIYISKNAQWVETNKSTETYVSRAKIDDVYISGQTQLDRNSQYYLSVGVLNEDANGTDVTTINEGFQFLCGYSDGLELHLIQIEFEQRPFGGQPDFVGIDEIHNLANTLVTQKVSHRKSIRQETTITITETWTTTTTKTVTINLIFYKKKKTETHTTTHSVSNSYTTIEETDIEIMREIQIAPKTSVQACSTVTIMEGSQVRYTALAMYKARGIGPEELLAMISTELKDVDPWIEGNDIYFEMTDTISYSLAMATSFIVVPYEAINGCSSLQQSISTKRKSRRNASLNDTSSNKFIKEEL
;
A
#
# COMPACT_ATOMS: atom_id res chain seq x y z
N MET A 1 -1.61 47.46 0.58
CA MET A 1 -2.81 46.68 0.24
C MET A 1 -2.57 45.24 0.68
N LEU A 2 -3.01 44.88 1.89
CA LEU A 2 -2.87 43.51 2.42
C LEU A 2 -3.86 42.61 1.67
N VAL A 3 -3.36 41.83 0.72
CA VAL A 3 -4.12 40.71 0.19
C VAL A 3 -4.09 39.64 1.28
N LYS A 4 -5.16 39.56 2.09
CA LYS A 4 -5.46 38.37 2.89
C LYS A 4 -5.74 37.24 1.89
N ILE A 5 -4.69 36.52 1.50
CA ILE A 5 -4.85 35.22 0.86
C ILE A 5 -5.43 34.32 1.96
N LEU A 6 -6.75 34.16 1.92
CA LEU A 6 -7.44 33.11 2.64
C LEU A 6 -7.14 31.81 1.89
N THR A 7 -5.92 31.29 2.03
CA THR A 7 -5.58 29.95 1.57
C THR A 7 -6.35 28.99 2.46
N CYS A 8 -7.48 28.52 1.95
CA CYS A 8 -8.14 27.34 2.44
C CYS A 8 -7.14 26.19 2.27
N PHE A 9 -6.39 25.88 3.33
CA PHE A 9 -5.46 24.77 3.43
C PHE A 9 -6.26 23.46 3.52
N CYS A 10 -7.07 23.17 2.51
CA CYS A 10 -7.52 21.81 2.24
C CYS A 10 -6.40 21.16 1.43
N LEU A 11 -5.29 20.80 2.09
CA LEU A 11 -4.41 19.78 1.53
C LEU A 11 -5.23 18.49 1.52
N LEU A 12 -5.83 18.18 0.38
CA LEU A 12 -6.26 16.83 0.05
C LEU A 12 -4.99 16.01 -0.21
N CYS A 13 -4.19 15.80 0.83
CA CYS A 13 -3.12 14.82 0.82
C CYS A 13 -3.78 13.46 1.01
N ASN A 14 -4.04 12.76 -0.09
CA ASN A 14 -4.25 11.32 -0.02
C ASN A 14 -2.89 10.69 0.25
N ILE A 15 -2.66 10.30 1.51
CA ILE A 15 -1.43 9.63 1.91
C ILE A 15 -1.72 8.14 1.92
N SER A 16 -1.14 7.43 0.95
CA SER A 16 -1.18 5.98 0.89
C SER A 16 0.07 5.43 1.56
N VAL A 17 -0.12 4.66 2.63
CA VAL A 17 0.96 3.93 3.31
C VAL A 17 0.79 2.45 3.00
N GLN A 18 1.77 1.85 2.34
CA GLN A 18 1.83 0.40 2.22
C GLN A 18 2.36 -0.18 3.53
N LYS A 19 1.51 -0.88 4.27
CA LYS A 19 1.89 -1.53 5.52
C LYS A 19 2.29 -2.97 5.22
N GLY A 20 3.59 -3.23 5.23
CA GLY A 20 4.09 -4.60 5.30
C GLY A 20 3.85 -5.14 6.69
N VAL A 21 2.92 -6.09 6.85
CA VAL A 21 2.71 -6.80 8.13
C VAL A 21 4.07 -7.40 8.54
N SER A 22 4.56 -7.00 9.71
CA SER A 22 5.89 -7.33 10.19
C SER A 22 5.96 -8.79 10.64
N GLN A 23 6.03 -9.73 9.69
CA GLN A 23 6.62 -11.07 9.83
C GLN A 23 6.48 -11.82 8.50
N GLY A 24 7.55 -11.83 7.69
CA GLY A 24 7.81 -12.78 6.60
C GLY A 24 6.66 -13.08 5.62
N ASN A 25 6.72 -12.47 4.42
CA ASN A 25 5.72 -12.43 3.34
C ASN A 25 4.54 -11.47 3.58
N THR A 26 4.62 -10.31 2.91
CA THR A 26 3.60 -9.26 2.83
C THR A 26 2.45 -9.59 1.89
N ASN A 27 2.54 -10.69 1.15
CA ASN A 27 1.54 -11.10 0.18
C ASN A 27 0.28 -11.57 0.91
N VAL A 28 -0.88 -11.02 0.58
CA VAL A 28 -2.17 -11.47 1.12
C VAL A 28 -2.96 -12.19 0.02
N GLN A 29 -3.65 -13.27 0.38
CA GLN A 29 -4.39 -14.11 -0.55
C GLN A 29 -5.37 -13.27 -1.35
N CYS A 30 -5.31 -13.38 -2.67
CA CYS A 30 -6.16 -12.63 -3.57
C CYS A 30 -7.10 -13.59 -4.29
N ARG A 31 -8.40 -13.29 -4.27
CA ARG A 31 -9.41 -14.22 -4.79
C ARG A 31 -9.50 -14.14 -6.31
N PHE A 32 -9.56 -15.31 -6.94
CA PHE A 32 -10.01 -15.47 -8.32
C PHE A 32 -11.49 -15.81 -8.37
N SER A 33 -12.07 -15.70 -9.55
CA SER A 33 -13.49 -15.97 -9.77
C SER A 33 -13.67 -16.94 -10.92
N TRP A 34 -14.51 -17.93 -10.71
CA TRP A 34 -15.00 -18.80 -11.77
C TRP A 34 -16.20 -18.14 -12.43
N VAL A 35 -16.14 -17.98 -13.75
CA VAL A 35 -17.16 -17.27 -14.53
C VAL A 35 -17.75 -18.22 -15.57
N PRO A 36 -19.09 -18.26 -15.75
CA PRO A 36 -19.74 -19.08 -16.77
C PRO A 36 -19.11 -18.87 -18.15
N PHE A 37 -18.82 -19.97 -18.82
CA PHE A 37 -18.21 -20.01 -20.14
C PHE A 37 -18.96 -21.02 -21.02
N SER A 38 -19.01 -20.76 -22.32
CA SER A 38 -19.54 -21.70 -23.30
C SER A 38 -18.58 -21.77 -24.46
N ILE A 39 -18.39 -22.97 -24.99
CA ILE A 39 -17.51 -23.23 -26.13
C ILE A 39 -17.93 -22.34 -27.31
N GLY A 40 -16.95 -21.78 -28.01
CA GLY A 40 -17.16 -20.80 -29.08
C GLY A 40 -17.43 -19.35 -28.63
N ASN A 41 -17.64 -19.08 -27.34
CA ASN A 41 -17.69 -17.70 -26.84
C ASN A 41 -16.29 -17.10 -26.73
N ASN A 42 -16.23 -15.76 -26.78
CA ASN A 42 -14.99 -15.04 -26.51
C ASN A 42 -14.51 -15.29 -25.08
N ILE A 43 -13.21 -15.55 -24.93
CA ILE A 43 -12.57 -15.69 -23.63
C ILE A 43 -12.56 -14.35 -22.89
N PRO A 44 -12.97 -14.31 -21.60
CA PRO A 44 -12.87 -13.09 -20.80
C PRO A 44 -11.43 -12.56 -20.78
N SER A 45 -11.26 -11.25 -20.92
CA SER A 45 -9.92 -10.63 -20.93
C SER A 45 -9.16 -10.79 -19.61
N SER A 46 -9.85 -11.14 -18.53
CA SER A 46 -9.27 -11.44 -17.22
C SER A 46 -9.02 -12.93 -17.00
N ALA A 47 -9.25 -13.81 -17.98
CA ALA A 47 -9.02 -15.24 -17.85
C ALA A 47 -7.53 -15.54 -17.60
N ILE A 48 -7.27 -16.46 -16.68
CA ILE A 48 -5.90 -16.87 -16.32
C ILE A 48 -5.42 -17.86 -17.38
N GLN A 49 -4.32 -17.56 -18.07
CA GLN A 49 -3.70 -18.50 -19.00
C GLN A 49 -2.86 -19.53 -18.25
N ILE A 50 -2.88 -20.77 -18.75
CA ILE A 50 -2.08 -21.87 -18.21
C ILE A 50 -0.64 -21.76 -18.65
N ASP A 51 -0.36 -21.30 -19.87
CA ASP A 51 1.00 -21.08 -20.36
C ASP A 51 1.20 -19.59 -20.65
N ASP A 52 2.36 -19.05 -20.27
CA ASP A 52 2.73 -17.66 -20.48
C ASP A 52 3.42 -17.46 -21.85
N LYS A 53 3.68 -18.55 -22.59
CA LYS A 53 4.35 -18.51 -23.89
C LYS A 53 3.36 -18.16 -25.00
N GLU A 54 3.64 -17.05 -25.68
CA GLU A 54 2.92 -16.59 -26.89
C GLU A 54 2.97 -17.57 -28.08
N GLU A 55 3.83 -18.60 -28.04
CA GLU A 55 4.04 -19.53 -29.15
C GLU A 55 2.97 -20.61 -29.28
N PHE A 56 2.11 -20.82 -28.26
CA PHE A 56 1.06 -21.82 -28.27
C PHE A 56 -0.33 -21.17 -28.29
N PHE A 57 -1.33 -21.90 -28.81
CA PHE A 57 -2.72 -21.51 -28.60
C PHE A 57 -3.00 -21.43 -27.09
N PRO A 58 -3.64 -20.35 -26.61
CA PRO A 58 -3.77 -20.15 -25.19
C PRO A 58 -4.74 -21.17 -24.60
N SER A 59 -4.31 -21.80 -23.50
CA SER A 59 -5.09 -22.75 -22.73
C SER A 59 -5.47 -22.15 -21.38
N TYR A 60 -6.65 -22.49 -20.87
CA TYR A 60 -7.24 -21.85 -19.70
C TYR A 60 -7.74 -22.88 -18.68
N PRO A 61 -7.55 -22.65 -17.36
CA PRO A 61 -8.15 -23.49 -16.35
C PRO A 61 -9.66 -23.35 -16.40
N ILE A 62 -10.34 -24.49 -16.52
CA ILE A 62 -11.80 -24.58 -16.45
C ILE A 62 -12.23 -25.48 -15.31
N ARG A 63 -13.47 -25.30 -14.88
CA ARG A 63 -14.20 -26.30 -14.12
C ARG A 63 -15.53 -26.62 -14.77
N ALA A 64 -15.96 -27.85 -14.61
CA ALA A 64 -17.15 -28.40 -15.20
C ALA A 64 -17.95 -29.15 -14.12
N TRP A 65 -19.27 -29.16 -14.25
CA TRP A 65 -20.12 -30.04 -13.44
C TRP A 65 -20.61 -31.21 -14.30
N PHE A 66 -20.40 -32.41 -13.79
CA PHE A 66 -20.83 -33.64 -14.43
C PHE A 66 -21.29 -34.64 -13.37
N GLU A 67 -22.47 -35.23 -13.56
CA GLU A 67 -23.06 -36.24 -12.65
C GLU A 67 -23.04 -35.82 -11.15
N GLY A 68 -23.25 -34.53 -10.87
CA GLY A 68 -23.27 -34.00 -9.50
C GLY A 68 -21.89 -33.75 -8.88
N SER A 69 -20.81 -33.99 -9.62
CA SER A 69 -19.43 -33.71 -9.22
C SER A 69 -18.84 -32.54 -9.99
N THR A 70 -17.88 -31.85 -9.38
CA THR A 70 -17.11 -30.78 -10.03
C THR A 70 -15.75 -31.30 -10.44
N TYR A 71 -15.38 -31.07 -11.70
CA TYR A 71 -14.10 -31.46 -12.28
C TYR A 71 -13.36 -30.23 -12.74
N ALA A 72 -12.06 -30.15 -12.45
CA ALA A 72 -11.19 -29.12 -12.98
C ALA A 72 -10.31 -29.68 -14.09
N GLY A 73 -10.14 -28.91 -15.15
CA GLY A 73 -9.41 -29.33 -16.34
C GLY A 73 -8.88 -28.15 -17.13
N THR A 74 -8.59 -28.39 -18.39
CA THR A 74 -8.04 -27.41 -19.33
C THR A 74 -9.02 -27.17 -20.46
N TYR A 75 -9.26 -25.93 -20.83
CA TYR A 75 -9.84 -25.62 -22.12
C TYR A 75 -8.72 -25.15 -23.05
N ASP A 76 -8.52 -25.90 -24.13
CA ASP A 76 -7.50 -25.62 -25.12
C ASP A 76 -8.17 -25.01 -26.36
N MET A 77 -7.77 -23.77 -26.69
CA MET A 77 -8.33 -23.06 -27.83
C MET A 77 -7.94 -23.64 -29.20
N SER A 78 -6.86 -24.42 -29.30
CA SER A 78 -6.44 -25.02 -30.57
C SER A 78 -7.42 -26.06 -31.08
N ILE A 79 -7.99 -26.83 -30.16
CA ILE A 79 -8.95 -27.91 -30.41
C ILE A 79 -10.39 -27.50 -30.07
N ASP A 80 -10.58 -26.30 -29.52
CA ASP A 80 -11.87 -25.76 -29.06
C ASP A 80 -12.59 -26.73 -28.10
N PHE A 81 -11.84 -27.32 -27.17
CA PHE A 81 -12.31 -28.49 -26.42
C PHE A 81 -11.89 -28.53 -24.93
N PRO A 82 -12.80 -28.91 -24.01
CA PRO A 82 -12.51 -29.05 -22.58
C PRO A 82 -11.90 -30.41 -22.20
N LEU A 83 -10.61 -30.44 -21.90
CA LEU A 83 -9.87 -31.58 -21.38
C LEU A 83 -10.10 -31.76 -19.86
N LEU A 84 -11.04 -32.63 -19.49
CA LEU A 84 -11.41 -32.93 -18.09
C LEU A 84 -10.87 -34.30 -17.64
N PRO A 85 -10.56 -34.50 -16.34
CA PRO A 85 -10.06 -35.77 -15.79
C PRO A 85 -11.20 -36.80 -15.60
N ILE A 86 -12.01 -36.99 -16.63
CA ILE A 86 -13.05 -38.00 -16.74
C ILE A 86 -13.00 -38.61 -18.13
N GLN A 87 -13.26 -39.91 -18.23
CA GLN A 87 -13.40 -40.56 -19.53
C GLN A 87 -14.76 -40.21 -20.11
N ILE A 88 -14.74 -39.43 -21.19
CA ILE A 88 -15.94 -39.08 -21.96
C ILE A 88 -15.71 -39.56 -23.38
N GLN A 89 -16.64 -40.37 -23.90
CA GLN A 89 -16.73 -40.65 -25.33
C GLN A 89 -17.63 -39.58 -25.97
N TYR A 90 -17.16 -38.96 -27.05
CA TYR A 90 -17.99 -38.00 -27.77
C TYR A 90 -19.04 -38.74 -28.59
N ASP A 91 -20.29 -38.70 -28.15
CA ASP A 91 -21.42 -38.87 -29.05
C ASP A 91 -21.96 -37.49 -29.44
N ASN A 92 -22.53 -37.35 -30.65
CA ASN A 92 -23.11 -36.09 -31.12
C ASN A 92 -24.32 -35.59 -30.28
N ASN A 93 -24.65 -36.28 -29.18
CA ASN A 93 -25.78 -35.99 -28.30
C ASN A 93 -25.37 -35.61 -26.87
N THR A 94 -24.08 -35.55 -26.55
CA THR A 94 -23.59 -35.16 -25.23
C THR A 94 -23.27 -33.67 -25.20
N GLU A 95 -24.30 -32.83 -24.99
CA GLU A 95 -24.11 -31.43 -24.59
C GLU A 95 -25.03 -31.01 -23.43
N PRO A 96 -24.61 -30.08 -22.56
CA PRO A 96 -23.23 -29.66 -22.30
C PRO A 96 -22.92 -29.62 -20.79
N PHE A 97 -21.68 -29.92 -20.45
CA PHE A 97 -21.11 -29.51 -19.17
C PHE A 97 -21.38 -28.01 -18.98
N SER A 98 -21.87 -27.60 -17.81
CA SER A 98 -21.80 -26.18 -17.46
C SER A 98 -20.32 -25.88 -17.20
N LEU A 99 -19.69 -25.14 -18.10
CA LEU A 99 -18.30 -24.76 -17.97
C LEU A 99 -18.18 -23.42 -17.26
N GLU A 100 -17.16 -23.31 -16.44
CA GLU A 100 -16.69 -22.04 -15.93
C GLU A 100 -15.19 -21.92 -16.15
N ILE A 101 -14.77 -20.72 -16.54
CA ILE A 101 -13.36 -20.37 -16.73
C ILE A 101 -12.85 -19.60 -15.53
N LEU A 102 -11.60 -19.86 -15.14
CA LEU A 102 -10.97 -19.15 -14.04
C LEU A 102 -10.51 -17.76 -14.49
N THR A 103 -10.94 -16.73 -13.77
CA THR A 103 -10.62 -15.34 -14.06
C THR A 103 -9.97 -14.63 -12.88
N ASN A 104 -9.19 -13.61 -13.21
CA ASN A 104 -8.55 -12.67 -12.30
C ASN A 104 -9.20 -11.29 -12.39
N PRO A 105 -10.45 -11.13 -11.92
CA PRO A 105 -11.20 -9.88 -12.09
C PRO A 105 -10.60 -8.71 -11.30
N HIS A 106 -9.79 -8.99 -10.28
CA HIS A 106 -9.19 -7.99 -9.41
C HIS A 106 -7.78 -7.60 -9.83
N GLY A 107 -7.19 -8.23 -10.84
CA GLY A 107 -5.80 -7.97 -11.25
C GLY A 107 -4.79 -8.35 -10.18
N CYS A 108 -5.03 -9.45 -9.46
CA CYS A 108 -4.08 -10.04 -8.51
C CYS A 108 -2.80 -10.47 -9.21
N ASN A 109 -1.70 -10.52 -8.49
CA ASN A 109 -0.52 -11.25 -8.93
C ASN A 109 -0.77 -12.75 -8.77
N PHE A 110 -0.17 -13.56 -9.63
CA PHE A 110 -0.27 -15.01 -9.53
C PHE A 110 1.01 -15.71 -9.96
N THR A 111 1.24 -16.90 -9.41
CA THR A 111 2.36 -17.75 -9.78
C THR A 111 1.95 -19.22 -9.72
N TRP A 112 2.66 -20.05 -10.46
CA TRP A 112 2.53 -21.50 -10.38
C TRP A 112 3.67 -22.06 -9.54
N SER A 113 3.34 -22.43 -8.29
CA SER A 113 4.34 -22.88 -7.33
C SER A 113 4.45 -24.40 -7.34
N GLY A 114 5.65 -24.91 -7.60
CA GLY A 114 5.91 -26.35 -7.63
C GLY A 114 5.91 -26.99 -6.25
N THR A 115 5.54 -28.27 -6.19
CA THR A 115 5.80 -29.11 -5.04
C THR A 115 7.31 -29.38 -4.95
N ARG A 116 8.05 -28.70 -4.05
CA ARG A 116 9.38 -29.21 -3.69
C ARG A 116 9.16 -30.53 -2.93
N SER A 117 9.76 -31.58 -3.45
CA SER A 117 9.95 -32.91 -2.83
C SER A 117 9.81 -32.89 -1.30
N GLY A 118 8.68 -33.37 -0.78
CA GLY A 118 8.38 -33.38 0.66
C GLY A 118 7.29 -32.39 1.05
N ILE A 119 6.07 -32.92 1.07
CA ILE A 119 4.79 -32.26 1.33
C ILE A 119 4.79 -31.55 2.68
N TYR A 120 5.03 -30.25 2.67
CA TYR A 120 4.40 -29.32 3.59
C TYR A 120 3.69 -28.27 2.76
N ILE A 121 2.43 -28.54 2.44
CA ILE A 121 1.50 -27.47 2.10
C ILE A 121 1.42 -26.60 3.34
N SER A 122 2.08 -25.44 3.30
CA SER A 122 1.81 -24.42 4.30
C SER A 122 0.32 -24.13 4.22
N LYS A 123 -0.40 -24.28 5.35
CA LYS A 123 -1.80 -23.84 5.47
C LYS A 123 -1.97 -22.35 5.15
N ASN A 124 -0.86 -21.62 5.09
CA ASN A 124 -0.81 -20.20 4.77
C ASN A 124 -0.48 -19.92 3.30
N ALA A 125 -0.29 -20.95 2.48
CA ALA A 125 -0.06 -20.75 1.05
C ALA A 125 -1.39 -20.51 0.33
N GLN A 126 -1.35 -19.56 -0.61
CA GLN A 126 -2.52 -18.85 -1.13
C GLN A 126 -3.08 -19.55 -2.37
N TRP A 127 -3.40 -20.83 -2.19
CA TRP A 127 -3.82 -21.71 -3.26
C TRP A 127 -5.21 -21.35 -3.77
N VAL A 128 -5.44 -21.64 -5.05
CA VAL A 128 -6.74 -21.43 -5.69
C VAL A 128 -7.54 -22.71 -5.60
N GLU A 129 -8.64 -22.66 -4.87
CA GLU A 129 -9.56 -23.78 -4.69
C GLU A 129 -10.51 -23.92 -5.90
N THR A 130 -10.67 -25.14 -6.38
CA THR A 130 -11.72 -25.52 -7.35
C THR A 130 -13.06 -25.72 -6.66
N ASN A 131 -13.04 -26.32 -5.47
CA ASN A 131 -14.20 -26.50 -4.61
C ASN A 131 -13.79 -26.50 -3.13
N LYS A 132 -14.36 -25.56 -2.36
CA LYS A 132 -14.08 -25.36 -0.93
C LYS A 132 -14.48 -26.57 -0.07
N SER A 133 -15.53 -27.29 -0.45
CA SER A 133 -16.04 -28.40 0.36
C SER A 133 -15.20 -29.67 0.24
N THR A 134 -14.38 -29.78 -0.82
CA THR A 134 -13.61 -30.99 -1.13
C THR A 134 -12.10 -30.77 -1.03
N GLU A 135 -11.64 -29.58 -0.61
CA GLU A 135 -10.21 -29.21 -0.56
C GLU A 135 -9.46 -29.54 -1.86
N THR A 136 -10.11 -29.27 -3.00
CA THR A 136 -9.50 -29.46 -4.33
C THR A 136 -8.91 -28.16 -4.82
N TYR A 137 -7.75 -28.24 -5.47
CA TYR A 137 -6.99 -27.07 -5.92
C TYR A 137 -6.75 -27.10 -7.43
N VAL A 138 -6.64 -25.90 -8.02
CA VAL A 138 -6.19 -25.70 -9.40
C VAL A 138 -4.70 -25.97 -9.48
N SER A 139 -4.32 -26.94 -10.30
CA SER A 139 -2.92 -27.29 -10.54
C SER A 139 -2.67 -27.54 -12.01
N ARG A 140 -1.42 -27.43 -12.43
CA ARG A 140 -0.96 -27.77 -13.77
C ARG A 140 0.26 -28.67 -13.72
N ALA A 141 0.44 -29.46 -14.78
CA ALA A 141 1.66 -30.20 -15.03
C ALA A 141 2.02 -30.10 -16.51
N LYS A 142 3.27 -30.41 -16.83
CA LYS A 142 3.77 -30.42 -18.19
C LYS A 142 3.69 -31.84 -18.76
N ILE A 143 2.94 -32.02 -19.85
CA ILE A 143 2.80 -33.28 -20.59
C ILE A 143 3.14 -32.99 -22.05
N ASP A 144 4.06 -33.75 -22.64
CA ASP A 144 4.46 -33.61 -24.05
C ASP A 144 4.75 -32.16 -24.47
N ASP A 145 5.51 -31.48 -23.63
CA ASP A 145 5.88 -30.07 -23.75
C ASP A 145 4.79 -29.00 -23.55
N VAL A 146 3.55 -29.39 -23.29
CA VAL A 146 2.42 -28.49 -23.04
C VAL A 146 2.00 -28.52 -21.57
N TYR A 147 1.65 -27.35 -21.01
CA TYR A 147 1.06 -27.31 -19.67
C TYR A 147 -0.45 -27.59 -19.73
N ILE A 148 -0.88 -28.57 -18.94
CA ILE A 148 -2.27 -28.97 -18.79
C ILE A 148 -2.67 -28.79 -17.33
N SER A 149 -3.75 -28.06 -17.08
CA SER A 149 -4.40 -27.97 -15.78
C SER A 149 -5.36 -29.12 -15.52
N GLY A 150 -5.48 -29.47 -14.24
CA GLY A 150 -6.39 -30.48 -13.74
C GLY A 150 -6.72 -30.24 -12.28
N GLN A 151 -7.30 -31.27 -11.65
CA GLN A 151 -7.69 -31.21 -10.26
C GLN A 151 -6.69 -31.97 -9.39
N THR A 152 -6.22 -31.32 -8.33
CA THR A 152 -5.39 -31.97 -7.32
C THR A 152 -6.25 -32.53 -6.19
N GLN A 153 -5.96 -33.78 -5.82
CA GLN A 153 -6.65 -34.52 -4.76
C GLN A 153 -5.65 -35.13 -3.78
N LEU A 154 -6.12 -35.40 -2.57
CA LEU A 154 -5.40 -36.19 -1.56
C LEU A 154 -5.70 -37.68 -1.74
N ASP A 155 -4.67 -38.51 -1.78
CA ASP A 155 -4.81 -39.96 -1.69
C ASP A 155 -5.01 -40.42 -0.23
N ARG A 156 -5.20 -41.73 -0.05
CA ARG A 156 -5.38 -42.33 1.30
C ARG A 156 -4.15 -42.17 2.20
N ASN A 157 -2.98 -41.88 1.64
CA ASN A 157 -1.73 -41.68 2.35
C ASN A 157 -1.43 -40.19 2.60
N SER A 158 -2.41 -39.31 2.37
CA SER A 158 -2.25 -37.85 2.46
C SER A 158 -1.20 -37.28 1.51
N GLN A 159 -0.99 -37.95 0.37
CA GLN A 159 -0.16 -37.46 -0.72
C GLN A 159 -1.04 -36.82 -1.79
N TYR A 160 -0.60 -35.66 -2.27
CA TYR A 160 -1.29 -34.98 -3.34
C TYR A 160 -0.90 -35.58 -4.69
N TYR A 161 -1.90 -35.85 -5.51
CA TYR A 161 -1.72 -36.19 -6.93
C TYR A 161 -2.60 -35.28 -7.79
N LEU A 162 -2.16 -35.05 -9.01
CA LEU A 162 -2.89 -34.30 -10.01
C LEU A 162 -3.54 -35.27 -11.01
N SER A 163 -4.85 -35.16 -11.21
CA SER A 163 -5.55 -35.82 -12.31
C SER A 163 -5.84 -34.82 -13.42
N VAL A 164 -5.42 -35.14 -14.64
CA VAL A 164 -5.67 -34.35 -15.85
C VAL A 164 -6.40 -35.17 -16.91
N GLY A 165 -7.19 -34.50 -17.75
CA GLY A 165 -7.68 -35.05 -19.00
C GLY A 165 -6.63 -34.88 -20.10
N VAL A 166 -6.41 -35.90 -20.90
CA VAL A 166 -5.59 -35.86 -22.11
C VAL A 166 -6.43 -36.31 -23.31
N LEU A 167 -6.19 -35.72 -24.47
CA LEU A 167 -6.92 -36.11 -25.68
C LEU A 167 -6.52 -37.53 -26.08
N ASN A 168 -7.52 -38.40 -26.31
CA ASN A 168 -7.33 -39.70 -26.92
C ASN A 168 -7.91 -39.64 -28.35
N GLU A 169 -7.02 -39.53 -29.33
CA GLU A 169 -7.38 -39.47 -30.75
C GLU A 169 -8.07 -40.77 -31.24
N ASP A 170 -7.65 -41.92 -30.73
CA ASP A 170 -8.19 -43.23 -31.13
C ASP A 170 -9.61 -43.46 -30.60
N ALA A 171 -9.90 -42.97 -29.39
CA ALA A 171 -11.18 -43.17 -28.72
C ALA A 171 -12.20 -42.04 -28.97
N ASN A 172 -11.82 -40.98 -29.68
CA ASN A 172 -12.59 -39.76 -29.84
C ASN A 172 -13.13 -39.29 -28.48
N GLY A 173 -12.20 -39.02 -27.55
CA GLY A 173 -12.53 -38.78 -26.15
C GLY A 173 -11.39 -38.21 -25.33
N THR A 174 -11.61 -38.09 -24.02
CA THR A 174 -10.57 -37.81 -23.02
C THR A 174 -10.17 -39.07 -22.28
N ASP A 175 -8.87 -39.27 -22.08
CA ASP A 175 -8.32 -40.21 -21.12
C ASP A 175 -7.87 -39.49 -19.85
N VAL A 176 -7.83 -40.24 -18.73
CA VAL A 176 -7.42 -39.69 -17.44
C VAL A 176 -5.98 -40.10 -17.17
N THR A 177 -5.12 -39.10 -16.99
CA THR A 177 -3.73 -39.31 -16.56
C THR A 177 -3.53 -38.78 -15.15
N THR A 178 -2.87 -39.57 -14.31
CA THR A 178 -2.54 -39.21 -12.93
C THR A 178 -1.04 -38.94 -12.79
N ILE A 179 -0.72 -37.81 -12.17
CA ILE A 179 0.64 -37.29 -12.01
C ILE A 179 0.92 -37.14 -10.51
N ASN A 180 1.88 -37.91 -10.02
CA ASN A 180 2.22 -37.93 -8.59
C ASN A 180 3.32 -36.93 -8.23
N GLU A 181 4.12 -36.49 -9.21
CA GLU A 181 5.25 -35.57 -9.00
C GLU A 181 5.38 -34.58 -10.16
N GLY A 182 6.01 -33.42 -9.92
CA GLY A 182 6.31 -32.46 -10.97
C GLY A 182 5.13 -31.57 -11.41
N PHE A 183 4.06 -31.50 -10.61
CA PHE A 183 2.97 -30.55 -10.82
C PHE A 183 3.12 -29.28 -9.96
N GLN A 184 2.41 -28.23 -10.36
CA GLN A 184 2.44 -26.90 -9.76
C GLN A 184 1.02 -26.48 -9.40
N PHE A 185 0.86 -25.86 -8.23
CA PHE A 185 -0.41 -25.27 -7.82
C PHE A 185 -0.47 -23.81 -8.25
N LEU A 186 -1.68 -23.33 -8.58
CA LEU A 186 -1.91 -21.91 -8.80
C LEU A 186 -1.99 -21.18 -7.45
N CYS A 187 -1.21 -20.11 -7.30
CA CYS A 187 -1.23 -19.19 -6.17
C CYS A 187 -1.70 -17.82 -6.60
N GLY A 188 -2.66 -17.23 -5.89
CA GLY A 188 -3.12 -15.86 -6.10
C GLY A 188 -2.81 -14.94 -4.92
N TYR A 189 -2.13 -13.82 -5.17
CA TYR A 189 -1.71 -12.89 -4.12
C TYR A 189 -1.84 -11.42 -4.53
N SER A 190 -1.96 -10.56 -3.53
CA SER A 190 -1.92 -9.10 -3.67
C SER A 190 -0.62 -8.53 -3.10
N ASP A 191 -0.33 -7.27 -3.39
CA ASP A 191 0.86 -6.56 -2.90
C ASP A 191 0.85 -6.29 -1.38
N GLY A 192 -0.27 -6.60 -0.71
CA GLY A 192 -0.42 -6.47 0.74
C GLY A 192 -1.67 -5.72 1.15
N LEU A 193 -1.69 -5.32 2.42
CA LEU A 193 -2.69 -4.43 2.98
C LEU A 193 -2.27 -2.98 2.72
N GLU A 194 -3.19 -2.18 2.19
CA GLU A 194 -3.01 -0.76 1.98
C GLU A 194 -3.76 0.02 3.07
N LEU A 195 -3.07 0.96 3.72
CA LEU A 195 -3.67 1.91 4.64
C LEU A 195 -3.65 3.29 4.01
N HIS A 196 -4.81 3.85 3.78
CA HIS A 196 -4.98 5.19 3.24
C HIS A 196 -5.47 6.12 4.35
N LEU A 197 -4.78 7.24 4.53
CA LEU A 197 -5.25 8.31 5.42
C LEU A 197 -6.03 9.31 4.60
N ILE A 198 -7.33 9.40 4.87
CA ILE A 198 -8.26 10.32 4.21
C ILE A 198 -8.87 11.27 5.26
N GLN A 199 -9.39 12.41 4.81
CA GLN A 199 -10.03 13.41 5.69
C GLN A 199 -9.16 13.79 6.91
N ILE A 200 -7.89 14.15 6.67
CA ILE A 200 -6.96 14.53 7.72
C ILE A 200 -7.33 15.92 8.26
N GLU A 201 -7.61 16.00 9.56
CA GLU A 201 -7.85 17.23 10.31
C GLU A 201 -6.74 17.46 11.33
N PHE A 202 -6.20 18.68 11.38
CA PHE A 202 -5.14 19.03 12.33
C PHE A 202 -5.72 19.74 13.55
N GLU A 203 -5.36 19.28 14.76
CA GLU A 203 -5.81 19.90 16.03
C GLU A 203 -5.44 21.38 16.11
N GLN A 204 -4.30 21.75 15.52
CA GLN A 204 -3.82 23.13 15.47
C GLN A 204 -3.40 23.49 14.06
N ARG A 205 -3.74 24.72 13.65
CA ARG A 205 -3.19 25.27 12.43
C ARG A 205 -1.68 25.46 12.61
N PRO A 206 -0.86 25.02 11.65
CA PRO A 206 0.55 25.34 11.67
C PRO A 206 0.74 26.86 11.82
N PHE A 207 1.33 27.30 12.93
CA PHE A 207 1.65 28.70 13.14
C PHE A 207 3.12 28.84 13.55
N GLY A 208 3.83 29.70 12.83
CA GLY A 208 5.26 29.92 13.04
C GLY A 208 6.07 29.68 11.78
N GLY A 209 7.35 29.37 11.95
CA GLY A 209 8.34 29.26 10.89
C GLY A 209 9.39 30.37 10.97
N GLN A 210 10.48 30.17 10.23
CA GLN A 210 11.58 31.12 10.15
C GLN A 210 11.76 31.62 8.72
N PRO A 211 12.09 32.90 8.55
CA PRO A 211 12.44 33.41 7.24
C PRO A 211 13.74 32.78 6.77
N ASP A 212 13.73 32.32 5.53
CA ASP A 212 14.85 31.98 4.69
C ASP A 212 14.98 33.02 3.58
N PHE A 213 16.20 33.28 3.17
CA PHE A 213 16.53 34.17 2.08
C PHE A 213 16.51 33.42 0.74
N VAL A 214 15.79 33.98 -0.24
CA VAL A 214 15.68 33.42 -1.60
C VAL A 214 16.71 34.09 -2.50
N GLY A 215 16.75 35.42 -2.55
CA GLY A 215 17.64 36.18 -3.41
C GLY A 215 17.64 37.68 -3.11
N ILE A 216 18.66 38.37 -3.61
CA ILE A 216 18.85 39.82 -3.55
C ILE A 216 19.36 40.31 -4.89
N ASP A 217 18.78 41.41 -5.36
CA ASP A 217 19.24 42.16 -6.52
C ASP A 217 19.45 43.63 -6.12
N GLU A 218 20.54 44.22 -6.62
CA GLU A 218 20.83 45.64 -6.48
C GLU A 218 20.58 46.31 -7.82
N ILE A 219 19.77 47.36 -7.82
CA ILE A 219 19.32 47.99 -9.05
C ILE A 219 19.56 49.49 -8.98
N HIS A 220 20.33 49.98 -9.94
CA HIS A 220 20.74 51.38 -10.02
C HIS A 220 20.11 52.03 -11.25
N ASN A 221 19.12 52.91 -11.03
CA ASN A 221 18.58 53.72 -12.10
C ASN A 221 19.44 54.97 -12.30
N LEU A 222 20.41 54.89 -13.21
CA LEU A 222 21.26 56.01 -13.59
C LEU A 222 20.60 56.95 -14.61
N ALA A 223 19.38 56.67 -15.08
CA ALA A 223 18.67 57.50 -16.03
C ALA A 223 17.96 58.69 -15.37
N ASN A 224 17.63 59.70 -16.17
CA ASN A 224 16.80 60.85 -15.77
C ASN A 224 15.29 60.55 -15.88
N THR A 225 14.90 59.28 -16.05
CA THR A 225 13.52 58.83 -16.20
C THR A 225 13.22 57.65 -15.30
N LEU A 226 11.95 57.40 -15.03
CA LEU A 226 11.48 56.20 -14.35
C LEU A 226 11.90 54.96 -15.16
N VAL A 227 12.46 53.96 -14.48
CA VAL A 227 12.79 52.67 -15.08
C VAL A 227 11.94 51.60 -14.43
N THR A 228 11.35 50.74 -15.25
CA THR A 228 10.61 49.57 -14.78
C THR A 228 11.44 48.32 -15.02
N GLN A 229 11.66 47.53 -13.97
CA GLN A 229 12.45 46.31 -14.04
C GLN A 229 11.69 45.12 -13.46
N LYS A 230 11.83 43.98 -14.12
CA LYS A 230 11.33 42.70 -13.65
C LYS A 230 12.43 41.98 -12.88
N VAL A 231 12.12 41.64 -11.63
CA VAL A 231 12.99 40.92 -10.70
C VAL A 231 12.44 39.52 -10.51
N SER A 232 13.29 38.50 -10.63
CA SER A 232 12.93 37.10 -10.34
C SER A 232 13.97 36.48 -9.41
N HIS A 233 13.52 35.97 -8.27
CA HIS A 233 14.34 35.17 -7.37
C HIS A 233 13.80 33.74 -7.33
N ARG A 234 14.68 32.75 -7.50
CA ARG A 234 14.33 31.33 -7.42
C ARG A 234 15.18 30.59 -6.40
N LYS A 235 14.56 29.67 -5.67
CA LYS A 235 15.25 28.76 -4.74
C LYS A 235 14.53 27.42 -4.63
N SER A 236 15.29 26.33 -4.73
CA SER A 236 14.79 24.99 -4.39
C SER A 236 14.87 24.76 -2.88
N ILE A 237 13.80 24.22 -2.31
CA ILE A 237 13.69 23.90 -0.89
C ILE A 237 13.29 22.44 -0.75
N ARG A 238 14.07 21.70 0.04
CA ARG A 238 13.73 20.36 0.47
C ARG A 238 12.64 20.42 1.53
N GLN A 239 11.50 19.84 1.22
CA GLN A 239 10.38 19.61 2.13
C GLN A 239 10.43 18.17 2.63
N GLU A 240 10.10 17.99 3.90
CA GLU A 240 10.14 16.68 4.54
C GLU A 240 8.88 16.50 5.36
N THR A 241 8.15 15.41 5.14
CA THR A 241 6.97 15.06 5.93
C THR A 241 7.17 13.68 6.51
N THR A 242 7.17 13.57 7.82
CA THR A 242 7.29 12.33 8.57
C THR A 242 6.00 12.07 9.32
N ILE A 243 5.33 10.97 8.98
CA ILE A 243 4.15 10.50 9.70
C ILE A 243 4.59 9.38 10.62
N THR A 244 4.25 9.50 11.89
CA THR A 244 4.38 8.40 12.83
C THR A 244 3.01 7.76 12.97
N ILE A 245 2.98 6.42 12.92
CA ILE A 245 1.81 5.61 13.25
C ILE A 245 2.18 4.81 14.50
N THR A 246 1.47 5.06 15.59
CA THR A 246 1.67 4.42 16.89
C THR A 246 0.55 3.42 17.15
N GLU A 247 0.91 2.15 17.17
CA GLU A 247 0.01 1.08 17.59
C GLU A 247 0.19 0.83 19.08
N THR A 248 -0.87 1.01 19.85
CA THR A 248 -0.92 0.63 21.25
C THR A 248 -1.82 -0.58 21.40
N TRP A 249 -1.37 -1.59 22.15
CA TRP A 249 -2.26 -2.65 22.61
C TRP A 249 -2.08 -2.89 24.09
N THR A 250 -3.20 -3.10 24.75
CA THR A 250 -3.24 -3.33 26.19
C THR A 250 -3.62 -4.78 26.47
N THR A 251 -2.77 -5.51 27.18
CA THR A 251 -3.06 -6.85 27.68
C THR A 251 -3.47 -6.77 29.14
N THR A 252 -4.75 -7.03 29.41
CA THR A 252 -5.28 -7.11 30.77
C THR A 252 -5.43 -8.58 31.18
N THR A 253 -4.63 -9.01 32.14
CA THR A 253 -4.75 -10.34 32.76
C THR A 253 -5.39 -10.20 34.13
N THR A 254 -6.61 -10.72 34.28
CA THR A 254 -7.30 -10.78 35.58
C THR A 254 -7.19 -12.18 36.17
N LYS A 255 -6.39 -12.33 37.23
CA LYS A 255 -6.34 -13.56 38.02
C LYS A 255 -7.27 -13.43 39.21
N THR A 256 -8.30 -14.28 39.24
CA THR A 256 -9.19 -14.39 40.38
C THR A 256 -8.86 -15.65 41.16
N VAL A 257 -8.24 -15.50 42.32
CA VAL A 257 -7.99 -16.62 43.25
C VAL A 257 -9.11 -16.64 44.28
N THR A 258 -9.90 -17.71 44.27
CA THR A 258 -10.93 -17.95 45.28
C THR A 258 -10.42 -19.02 46.23
N ILE A 259 -10.16 -18.64 47.48
CA ILE A 259 -9.77 -19.59 48.53
C ILE A 259 -11.05 -19.94 49.30
N ASN A 260 -11.48 -21.20 49.16
CA ASN A 260 -12.59 -21.78 49.91
C ASN A 260 -12.02 -22.67 51.02
N LEU A 261 -12.16 -22.24 52.27
CA LEU A 261 -11.94 -23.07 53.45
C LEU A 261 -13.29 -23.32 54.13
N ILE A 262 -13.41 -24.44 54.86
CA ILE A 262 -14.68 -25.00 55.38
C ILE A 262 -15.54 -23.98 56.15
N PHE A 263 -14.95 -22.92 56.71
CA PHE A 263 -15.65 -21.82 57.41
C PHE A 263 -15.28 -20.40 56.94
N TYR A 264 -14.56 -20.24 55.82
CA TYR A 264 -14.12 -18.93 55.34
C TYR A 264 -13.92 -18.90 53.83
N LYS A 265 -14.53 -17.90 53.16
CA LYS A 265 -14.39 -17.69 51.72
C LYS A 265 -13.78 -16.31 51.47
N LYS A 266 -12.58 -16.28 50.88
CA LYS A 266 -11.93 -15.03 50.46
C LYS A 266 -11.63 -15.09 48.98
N LYS A 267 -12.08 -14.06 48.29
CA LYS A 267 -11.81 -13.84 46.87
C LYS A 267 -10.79 -12.71 46.76
N LYS A 268 -9.64 -12.99 46.16
CA LYS A 268 -8.67 -11.96 45.78
C LYS A 268 -8.61 -11.92 44.26
N THR A 269 -8.93 -10.78 43.70
CA THR A 269 -8.79 -10.52 42.28
C THR A 269 -7.58 -9.61 42.11
N GLU A 270 -6.61 -10.05 41.32
CA GLU A 270 -5.47 -9.24 40.90
C GLU A 270 -5.59 -9.03 39.39
N THR A 271 -5.61 -7.76 38.98
CA THR A 271 -5.61 -7.37 37.58
C THR A 271 -4.25 -6.77 37.26
N HIS A 272 -3.55 -7.37 36.30
CA HIS A 272 -2.33 -6.82 35.74
C HIS A 272 -2.62 -6.32 34.33
N THR A 273 -2.31 -5.06 34.08
CA THR A 273 -2.50 -4.43 32.77
C THR A 273 -1.13 -4.03 32.25
N THR A 274 -0.73 -4.56 31.10
CA THR A 274 0.51 -4.19 30.42
C THR A 274 0.16 -3.54 29.09
N THR A 275 0.65 -2.33 28.87
CA THR A 275 0.48 -1.62 27.60
C THR A 275 1.77 -1.73 26.82
N HIS A 276 1.67 -2.21 25.58
CA HIS A 276 2.76 -2.23 24.63
C HIS A 276 2.48 -1.19 23.55
N SER A 277 3.53 -0.55 23.05
CA SER A 277 3.42 0.38 21.92
C SER A 277 4.52 0.10 20.90
N VAL A 278 4.15 0.08 19.63
CA VAL A 278 5.08 0.04 18.49
C VAL A 278 4.79 1.27 17.64
N SER A 279 5.84 1.99 17.24
CA SER A 279 5.71 3.14 16.35
C SER A 279 6.48 2.89 15.07
N ASN A 280 5.81 3.07 13.94
CA ASN A 280 6.40 3.06 12.60
C ASN A 280 6.39 4.47 12.05
N SER A 281 7.50 4.92 11.45
CA SER A 281 7.60 6.25 10.84
C SER A 281 7.83 6.17 9.34
N TYR A 282 7.09 7.00 8.61
CA TYR A 282 7.13 7.10 7.15
C TYR A 282 7.54 8.51 6.77
N THR A 283 8.70 8.65 6.13
CA THR A 283 9.24 9.95 5.72
C THR A 283 9.19 10.11 4.22
N THR A 284 8.50 11.14 3.75
CA THR A 284 8.50 11.61 2.37
C THR A 284 9.37 12.85 2.26
N ILE A 285 10.26 12.87 1.28
CA ILE A 285 11.14 14.00 0.98
C ILE A 285 10.80 14.47 -0.44
N GLU A 286 10.47 15.74 -0.58
CA GLU A 286 10.17 16.38 -1.86
C GLU A 286 11.05 17.62 -2.03
N GLU A 287 11.46 17.92 -3.26
CA GLU A 287 12.10 19.19 -3.57
C GLU A 287 11.08 20.12 -4.24
N THR A 288 10.83 21.27 -3.63
CA THR A 288 9.91 22.28 -4.14
C THR A 288 10.68 23.51 -4.61
N ASP A 289 10.50 23.88 -5.88
CA ASP A 289 11.03 25.12 -6.44
C ASP A 289 10.13 26.30 -6.13
N ILE A 290 10.68 27.33 -5.50
CA ILE A 290 9.99 28.59 -5.24
C ILE A 290 10.54 29.65 -6.17
N GLU A 291 9.65 30.24 -6.97
CA GLU A 291 9.95 31.39 -7.83
C GLU A 291 9.10 32.59 -7.43
N ILE A 292 9.75 33.73 -7.17
CA ILE A 292 9.11 34.99 -6.80
C ILE A 292 9.46 36.03 -7.85
N MET A 293 8.46 36.42 -8.64
CA MET A 293 8.59 37.41 -9.71
C MET A 293 7.77 38.66 -9.38
N ARG A 294 8.41 39.82 -9.50
CA ARG A 294 7.78 41.14 -9.34
C ARG A 294 8.34 42.13 -10.33
N GLU A 295 7.48 43.04 -10.75
CA GLU A 295 7.85 44.22 -11.52
C GLU A 295 7.93 45.40 -10.57
N ILE A 296 9.02 46.15 -10.62
CA ILE A 296 9.28 47.29 -9.74
C ILE A 296 9.61 48.52 -10.57
N GLN A 297 9.17 49.68 -10.08
CA GLN A 297 9.45 50.97 -10.69
C GLN A 297 10.48 51.72 -9.85
N ILE A 298 11.51 52.24 -10.50
CA ILE A 298 12.66 52.85 -9.85
C ILE A 298 12.76 54.29 -10.33
N ALA A 299 12.69 55.22 -9.38
CA ALA A 299 12.72 56.64 -9.66
C ALA A 299 14.04 57.05 -10.36
N PRO A 300 14.02 58.13 -11.17
CA PRO A 300 15.23 58.67 -11.78
C PRO A 300 16.35 58.89 -10.77
N LYS A 301 17.58 58.54 -11.12
CA LYS A 301 18.78 58.77 -10.28
C LYS A 301 18.68 58.16 -8.87
N THR A 302 17.91 57.09 -8.70
CA THR A 302 17.83 56.36 -7.43
C THR A 302 18.34 54.93 -7.57
N SER A 303 18.73 54.34 -6.45
CA SER A 303 19.15 52.95 -6.36
C SER A 303 18.35 52.24 -5.29
N VAL A 304 17.95 51.01 -5.57
CA VAL A 304 17.16 50.16 -4.66
C VAL A 304 17.78 48.79 -4.55
N GLN A 305 17.51 48.11 -3.44
CA GLN A 305 17.70 46.67 -3.29
C GLN A 305 16.33 46.00 -3.29
N ALA A 306 16.20 44.93 -4.07
CA ALA A 306 15.05 44.05 -4.05
C ALA A 306 15.48 42.71 -3.44
N CYS A 307 14.73 42.18 -2.47
CA CYS A 307 15.02 40.86 -1.91
C CYS A 307 13.75 40.06 -1.68
N SER A 308 13.90 38.75 -1.78
CA SER A 308 12.85 37.78 -1.51
C SER A 308 13.18 36.92 -0.31
N THR A 309 12.17 36.65 0.51
CA THR A 309 12.25 35.67 1.60
C THR A 309 11.12 34.66 1.51
N VAL A 310 11.32 33.51 2.14
CA VAL A 310 10.33 32.46 2.31
C VAL A 310 10.32 32.00 3.75
N THR A 311 9.15 31.90 4.36
CA THR A 311 9.00 31.34 5.70
C THR A 311 8.99 29.82 5.61
N ILE A 312 10.01 29.18 6.17
CA ILE A 312 10.13 27.72 6.28
C ILE A 312 9.81 27.34 7.72
N MET A 313 8.90 26.41 7.88
CA MET A 313 8.60 25.76 9.14
C MET A 313 9.39 24.46 9.14
N GLU A 314 10.30 24.26 10.09
CA GLU A 314 11.18 23.07 10.16
C GLU A 314 10.81 22.24 11.39
N GLY A 315 10.71 20.92 11.22
CA GLY A 315 10.54 19.95 12.31
C GLY A 315 9.34 20.21 13.22
N SER A 316 8.26 20.77 12.68
CA SER A 316 7.06 21.07 13.46
C SER A 316 6.20 19.83 13.58
N GLN A 317 5.76 19.53 14.81
CA GLN A 317 4.90 18.41 15.13
C GLN A 317 3.49 18.90 15.40
N VAL A 318 2.51 18.31 14.72
CA VAL A 318 1.10 18.61 14.90
C VAL A 318 0.33 17.31 15.03
N ARG A 319 -0.59 17.29 15.98
CA ARG A 319 -1.55 16.19 16.11
C ARG A 319 -2.61 16.29 15.02
N TYR A 320 -2.92 15.15 14.43
CA TYR A 320 -3.96 15.02 13.44
C TYR A 320 -4.94 13.93 13.84
N THR A 321 -6.19 14.12 13.44
CA THR A 321 -7.21 13.09 13.39
C THR A 321 -7.47 12.79 11.93
N ALA A 322 -7.54 11.52 11.56
CA ALA A 322 -7.81 11.11 10.18
C ALA A 322 -8.81 9.97 10.15
N LEU A 323 -9.57 9.92 9.06
CA LEU A 323 -10.30 8.73 8.69
C LEU A 323 -9.31 7.79 7.98
N ALA A 324 -8.97 6.69 8.63
CA ALA A 324 -8.10 5.68 8.08
C ALA A 324 -8.94 4.63 7.33
N MET A 325 -8.48 4.25 6.15
CA MET A 325 -9.14 3.27 5.27
C MET A 325 -8.18 2.14 4.96
N TYR A 326 -8.52 0.93 5.41
CA TYR A 326 -7.85 -0.30 4.97
C TYR A 326 -8.50 -0.83 3.71
N LYS A 327 -7.64 -1.24 2.77
CA LYS A 327 -8.03 -1.91 1.54
C LYS A 327 -7.07 -3.02 1.20
N ALA A 328 -7.59 -4.08 0.60
CA ALA A 328 -6.78 -5.12 -0.01
C ALA A 328 -7.43 -5.62 -1.29
N ARG A 329 -6.62 -5.83 -2.32
CA ARG A 329 -7.11 -6.27 -3.63
C ARG A 329 -7.63 -7.71 -3.53
N GLY A 330 -8.84 -7.95 -4.02
CA GLY A 330 -9.44 -9.28 -4.11
C GLY A 330 -9.80 -9.92 -2.76
N ILE A 331 -9.89 -9.13 -1.69
CA ILE A 331 -10.30 -9.58 -0.35
C ILE A 331 -11.60 -8.88 0.01
N GLY A 332 -12.54 -9.65 0.56
CA GLY A 332 -13.80 -9.08 1.05
C GLY A 332 -13.62 -8.34 2.38
N PRO A 333 -14.47 -7.37 2.70
CA PRO A 333 -14.29 -6.52 3.88
C PRO A 333 -14.36 -7.31 5.20
N GLU A 334 -15.16 -8.38 5.29
CA GLU A 334 -15.23 -9.23 6.50
C GLU A 334 -13.92 -10.00 6.74
N GLU A 335 -13.33 -10.53 5.68
CA GLU A 335 -12.06 -11.26 5.74
C GLU A 335 -10.91 -10.29 6.05
N LEU A 336 -10.91 -9.12 5.41
CA LEU A 336 -9.99 -8.04 5.71
C LEU A 336 -10.10 -7.61 7.18
N LEU A 337 -11.31 -7.50 7.71
CA LEU A 337 -11.55 -7.12 9.11
C LEU A 337 -11.02 -8.18 10.06
N ALA A 338 -11.24 -9.45 9.76
CA ALA A 338 -10.69 -10.55 10.54
C ALA A 338 -9.15 -10.50 10.58
N MET A 339 -8.50 -10.19 9.45
CA MET A 339 -7.04 -10.05 9.34
C MET A 339 -6.48 -8.91 10.21
N ILE A 340 -7.14 -7.75 10.22
CA ILE A 340 -6.65 -6.56 10.94
C ILE A 340 -7.24 -6.39 12.35
N SER A 341 -8.19 -7.25 12.75
CA SER A 341 -8.92 -7.15 14.02
C SER A 341 -8.01 -7.10 15.25
N THR A 342 -6.85 -7.74 15.18
CA THR A 342 -5.87 -7.73 16.28
C THR A 342 -5.12 -6.41 16.41
N GLU A 343 -5.02 -5.64 15.32
CA GLU A 343 -4.37 -4.33 15.27
C GLU A 343 -5.35 -3.21 15.67
N LEU A 344 -6.65 -3.42 15.45
CA LEU A 344 -7.72 -2.45 15.70
C LEU A 344 -8.44 -2.64 17.06
N LYS A 345 -7.79 -3.22 18.07
CA LYS A 345 -8.45 -3.60 19.33
C LYS A 345 -9.09 -2.45 20.10
N ASP A 346 -8.53 -1.25 19.98
CA ASP A 346 -8.93 -0.07 20.74
C ASP A 346 -9.66 0.97 19.88
N VAL A 347 -10.11 0.57 18.69
CA VAL A 347 -10.85 1.41 17.74
C VAL A 347 -12.10 0.68 17.27
N ASP A 348 -13.15 1.43 16.93
CA ASP A 348 -14.41 0.90 16.41
C ASP A 348 -14.40 0.99 14.86
N PRO A 349 -13.95 -0.05 14.14
CA PRO A 349 -14.00 -0.05 12.69
C PRO A 349 -15.42 -0.26 12.17
N TRP A 350 -15.70 0.27 10.99
CA TRP A 350 -16.92 -0.04 10.23
C TRP A 350 -16.58 -0.38 8.78
N ILE A 351 -17.50 -1.10 8.14
CA ILE A 351 -17.38 -1.51 6.74
C ILE A 351 -18.24 -0.58 5.89
N GLU A 352 -17.67 -0.04 4.82
CA GLU A 352 -18.41 0.67 3.78
C GLU A 352 -17.96 0.17 2.40
N GLY A 353 -18.87 -0.50 1.68
CA GLY A 353 -18.52 -1.18 0.44
C GLY A 353 -17.55 -2.34 0.68
N ASN A 354 -16.36 -2.27 0.06
CA ASN A 354 -15.31 -3.29 0.19
C ASN A 354 -14.14 -2.84 1.09
N ASP A 355 -14.25 -1.66 1.70
CA ASP A 355 -13.18 -1.05 2.46
C ASP A 355 -13.55 -0.97 3.95
N ILE A 356 -12.54 -0.93 4.82
CA ILE A 356 -12.72 -0.82 6.27
C ILE A 356 -12.25 0.54 6.71
N TYR A 357 -13.09 1.23 7.46
CA TYR A 357 -12.84 2.57 7.93
C TYR A 357 -12.74 2.58 9.45
N PHE A 358 -11.88 3.44 9.98
CA PHE A 358 -11.78 3.72 11.41
C PHE A 358 -11.18 5.11 11.62
N GLU A 359 -11.50 5.74 12.75
CA GLU A 359 -10.89 7.01 13.12
C GLU A 359 -9.55 6.77 13.82
N MET A 360 -8.52 7.52 13.43
CA MET A 360 -7.21 7.46 14.07
C MET A 360 -6.73 8.85 14.47
N THR A 361 -5.98 8.93 15.56
CA THR A 361 -5.34 10.17 16.02
C THR A 361 -3.87 9.91 16.26
N ASP A 362 -2.99 10.67 15.60
CA ASP A 362 -1.55 10.57 15.77
C ASP A 362 -0.85 11.92 15.54
N THR A 363 0.48 11.93 15.44
CA THR A 363 1.30 13.11 15.23
C THR A 363 2.01 13.03 13.88
N ILE A 364 1.91 14.11 13.11
CA ILE A 364 2.72 14.33 11.92
C ILE A 364 3.84 15.31 12.25
N SER A 365 5.03 15.05 11.75
CA SER A 365 6.14 16.00 11.74
C SER A 365 6.36 16.48 10.32
N TYR A 366 6.49 17.77 10.09
CA TYR A 366 6.77 18.29 8.75
C TYR A 366 7.75 19.45 8.74
N SER A 367 8.37 19.64 7.57
CA SER A 367 9.20 20.75 7.20
C SER A 367 8.71 21.31 5.87
N LEU A 368 8.00 22.45 5.90
CA LEU A 368 7.25 23.00 4.75
C LEU A 368 7.55 24.48 4.54
N ALA A 369 7.54 24.92 3.28
CA ALA A 369 7.54 26.34 2.93
C ALA A 369 6.10 26.88 2.97
N MET A 370 5.85 27.92 3.77
CA MET A 370 4.48 28.41 4.01
C MET A 370 4.11 29.70 3.28
N ALA A 371 5.02 30.67 3.26
CA ALA A 371 4.73 32.02 2.78
C ALA A 371 5.96 32.67 2.16
N THR A 372 5.76 33.47 1.12
CA THR A 372 6.82 34.25 0.47
C THR A 372 6.63 35.74 0.71
N SER A 373 7.74 36.49 0.75
CA SER A 373 7.74 37.94 0.85
C SER A 373 8.72 38.53 -0.17
N PHE A 374 8.36 39.69 -0.71
CA PHE A 374 9.19 40.47 -1.63
C PHE A 374 9.27 41.90 -1.11
N ILE A 375 10.49 42.39 -0.90
CA ILE A 375 10.77 43.66 -0.25
C ILE A 375 11.64 44.49 -1.18
N VAL A 376 11.31 45.78 -1.33
CA VAL A 376 12.13 46.76 -2.05
C VAL A 376 12.47 47.89 -1.08
N VAL A 377 13.74 48.20 -0.96
CA VAL A 377 14.27 49.23 -0.05
C VAL A 377 15.30 50.10 -0.77
N PRO A 378 15.53 51.34 -0.33
CA PRO A 378 16.65 52.15 -0.81
C PRO A 378 17.98 51.41 -0.64
N TYR A 379 18.93 51.63 -1.57
CA TYR A 379 20.24 50.97 -1.57
C TYR A 379 21.01 51.12 -0.26
N GLU A 380 20.93 52.30 0.36
CA GLU A 380 21.65 52.65 1.59
C GLU A 380 20.81 52.48 2.86
N ALA A 381 19.71 51.70 2.80
CA ALA A 381 18.86 51.50 3.96
C ALA A 381 19.62 50.76 5.08
N ILE A 382 19.67 51.35 6.28
CA ILE A 382 20.32 50.78 7.48
C ILE A 382 19.76 49.38 7.81
N ASN A 383 18.46 49.18 7.62
CA ASN A 383 17.77 47.89 7.74
C ASN A 383 17.36 47.35 6.35
N GLY A 384 18.33 47.35 5.43
CA GLY A 384 18.14 46.92 4.04
C GLY A 384 18.22 45.40 3.82
N CYS A 385 18.16 44.98 2.56
CA CYS A 385 18.12 43.57 2.18
C CYS A 385 19.39 42.81 2.62
N SER A 386 20.56 43.44 2.58
CA SER A 386 21.83 42.84 3.04
C SER A 386 21.82 42.56 4.55
N SER A 387 21.30 43.49 5.35
CA SER A 387 21.15 43.31 6.80
C SER A 387 20.18 42.17 7.15
N LEU A 388 19.09 42.05 6.39
CA LEU A 388 18.11 40.98 6.53
C LEU A 388 18.75 39.62 6.21
N GLN A 389 19.46 39.50 5.08
CA GLN A 389 20.18 38.28 4.71
C GLN A 389 21.18 37.87 5.80
N GLN A 390 21.95 38.82 6.32
CA GLN A 390 22.93 38.56 7.37
C GLN A 390 22.25 38.11 8.67
N SER A 391 21.14 38.73 9.06
CA SER A 391 20.37 38.33 10.26
C SER A 391 19.83 36.90 10.15
N ILE A 392 19.30 36.52 8.97
CA ILE A 392 18.80 35.17 8.68
C ILE A 392 19.97 34.16 8.72
N SER A 393 21.09 34.50 8.10
CA SER A 393 22.28 33.62 8.07
C SER A 393 22.85 33.37 9.47
N THR A 394 22.89 34.40 10.33
CA THR A 394 23.38 34.31 11.70
C THR A 394 22.46 33.43 12.55
N LYS A 395 21.14 33.65 12.48
CA LYS A 395 20.14 32.82 13.18
C LYS A 395 20.21 31.34 12.76
N ARG A 396 20.57 31.06 11.50
CA ARG A 396 20.79 29.69 11.03
C ARG A 396 22.03 29.05 11.60
N LYS A 397 23.15 29.77 11.61
CA LYS A 397 24.41 29.27 12.18
C LYS A 397 24.25 28.96 13.67
N SER A 398 23.60 29.84 14.44
CA SER A 398 23.37 29.61 15.87
C SER A 398 22.51 28.36 16.12
N ARG A 399 21.53 28.08 15.25
CA ARG A 399 20.69 26.88 15.36
C ARG A 399 21.42 25.59 15.01
N ARG A 400 22.20 25.58 13.92
CA ARG A 400 23.04 24.42 13.59
C ARG A 400 23.97 24.07 14.74
N ASN A 401 24.56 25.08 15.39
CA ASN A 401 25.42 24.87 16.55
C ASN A 401 24.63 24.38 17.78
N ALA A 402 23.41 24.88 18.02
CA ALA A 402 22.55 24.39 19.10
C ALA A 402 22.12 22.94 18.88
N SER A 403 21.70 22.58 17.67
CA SER A 403 21.30 21.21 17.30
C SER A 403 22.46 20.21 17.41
N LEU A 404 23.67 20.61 16.99
CA LEU A 404 24.88 19.77 17.13
C LEU A 404 25.23 19.51 18.60
N ASN A 405 25.07 20.52 19.46
CA ASN A 405 25.31 20.39 20.90
C ASN A 405 24.29 19.48 21.59
N ASP A 406 23.00 19.53 21.24
CA ASP A 406 21.97 18.61 21.78
C ASP A 406 22.24 17.15 21.41
N THR A 407 22.73 16.86 20.20
CA THR A 407 23.17 15.50 19.82
C THR A 407 24.41 15.03 20.58
N SER A 408 25.28 15.93 21.03
CA SER A 408 26.48 15.58 21.81
C SER A 408 26.16 15.27 23.28
N SER A 409 25.14 15.92 23.85
CA SER A 409 24.65 15.65 25.22
C SER A 409 23.88 14.34 25.32
N ASN A 410 23.16 13.92 24.26
CA ASN A 410 22.47 12.62 24.22
C ASN A 410 23.40 11.42 23.97
N LYS A 411 24.66 11.65 23.59
CA LYS A 411 25.65 10.57 23.44
C LYS A 411 26.22 10.10 24.78
N PHE A 412 26.08 10.88 25.86
CA PHE A 412 26.58 10.53 27.19
C PHE A 412 25.56 9.79 28.08
N ILE A 413 24.32 9.57 27.63
CA ILE A 413 23.29 8.87 28.43
C ILE A 413 23.05 7.43 27.94
N LYS A 414 23.73 6.97 26.87
CA LYS A 414 23.59 5.61 26.33
C LYS A 414 24.67 4.59 26.76
N GLU A 415 25.56 4.93 27.70
CA GLU A 415 26.58 4.00 28.22
C GLU A 415 26.43 3.60 29.70
N GLU A 416 25.34 3.98 30.36
CA GLU A 416 24.93 3.36 31.63
C GLU A 416 23.44 2.99 31.59
N LEU A 417 23.17 1.81 31.01
CA LEU A 417 22.12 0.86 31.42
C LEU A 417 22.32 -0.48 30.70
#